data_AF-A0A8C4DDN9-F1
#
_entry.id   AF-A0A8C4DDN9-F1
#
_cell.length_a   1.000
_cell.length_b   1.000
_cell.length_c   1.000
_cell.angle_alpha   90.00
_cell.angle_beta   90.00
_cell.angle_gamma   90.00
#
_symmetry.space_group_name_H-M   'P 1'
#
loop_
_entity.id
_entity.type
_entity.pdbx_description
1 polymer ?
#
loop_
_entity_poly.entity_id
_entity_poly.type
_entity_poly.pdbx_seq_one_letter_code
_entity_poly.pdbx_strand_id
1 'polypeptide(L)'
;MIPVVLIDLLLTVLSLILRLASRDMDILMDEDFSVTSNTSHETGLQRQEGSKSQGLNHSDPVDMFIGLELLLHFKPLFLPLYCLIVVVAGVGNSFLLACILADKKLHNATNFFIGNLAAGDLLMCLSCVPLTVSYAFDSHGWAFGRPLCHLVPLLQCATVFASVLSLTAIAVDRYIVVAHPIRRRISAWGCGAVTLGVWLLSLALAAPPSLYTRYLDLRPSGIDLVVCEEFWPDSGNLRLLYSCFILIASYMIPLLSVSVSYCAITVSLKRYSIPGEPSNSQQRWSQRRKRTFSLLVASVLAFALCWLPLQVLNLLLDLDPDFHIIGKRYVNVLQVCCHLVAMSSACYNPFIYASLHSKVRMHLKGYLCPCRNRQRGMVERGTSRG
;
A
#
# COMPACT_ATOMS: atom_id res chain seq x y z
N MET A 1 3.86 11.59 -15.76
CA MET A 1 4.12 10.43 -16.62
C MET A 1 4.39 9.21 -15.76
N ILE A 2 5.63 8.90 -15.34
CA ILE A 2 5.96 7.65 -14.60
C ILE A 2 4.92 7.19 -13.55
N PRO A 3 4.54 7.97 -12.52
CA PRO A 3 3.58 7.49 -11.51
C PRO A 3 2.15 7.27 -12.03
N VAL A 4 1.72 8.02 -13.06
CA VAL A 4 0.38 7.82 -13.68
C VAL A 4 0.41 6.57 -14.54
N VAL A 5 1.46 6.38 -15.35
CA VAL A 5 1.67 5.16 -16.14
C VAL A 5 1.79 3.92 -15.24
N LEU A 6 2.40 4.05 -14.05
CA LEU A 6 2.48 2.94 -13.10
C LEU A 6 1.10 2.60 -12.49
N ILE A 7 0.31 3.61 -12.11
CA ILE A 7 -1.08 3.41 -11.64
C ILE A 7 -1.94 2.80 -12.75
N ASP A 8 -1.92 3.36 -13.95
CA ASP A 8 -2.71 2.87 -15.08
C ASP A 8 -2.30 1.45 -15.47
N LEU A 9 -1.00 1.12 -15.47
CA LEU A 9 -0.50 -0.23 -15.72
C LEU A 9 -0.94 -1.21 -14.62
N LEU A 10 -0.82 -0.83 -13.35
CA LEU A 10 -1.20 -1.68 -12.22
C LEU A 10 -2.72 -1.89 -12.12
N LEU A 11 -3.53 -0.86 -12.39
CA LEU A 11 -4.99 -0.98 -12.48
C LEU A 11 -5.41 -1.76 -13.73
N THR A 12 -4.69 -1.63 -14.85
CA THR A 12 -4.95 -2.45 -16.04
C THR A 12 -4.61 -3.92 -15.76
N VAL A 13 -3.47 -4.23 -15.14
CA VAL A 13 -3.09 -5.59 -14.74
C VAL A 13 -4.09 -6.16 -13.72
N LEU A 14 -4.45 -5.41 -12.67
CA LEU A 14 -5.45 -5.83 -11.69
C LEU A 14 -6.81 -6.07 -12.35
N SER A 15 -7.27 -5.17 -13.22
CA SER A 15 -8.57 -5.34 -13.90
C SER A 15 -8.54 -6.45 -14.94
N LEU A 16 -7.41 -6.74 -15.59
CA LEU A 16 -7.23 -7.89 -16.48
C LEU A 16 -7.31 -9.19 -15.69
N ILE A 17 -6.64 -9.27 -14.54
CA ILE A 17 -6.60 -10.47 -13.70
C ILE A 17 -7.95 -10.69 -12.99
N LEU A 18 -8.64 -9.63 -12.56
CA LEU A 18 -10.02 -9.72 -12.09
C LEU A 18 -11.00 -10.13 -13.20
N ARG A 19 -10.80 -9.68 -14.45
CA ARG A 19 -11.61 -10.13 -15.61
C ARG A 19 -11.34 -11.59 -15.97
N LEU A 20 -10.10 -12.06 -15.86
CA LEU A 20 -9.75 -13.47 -16.07
C LEU A 20 -10.37 -14.34 -14.97
N ALA A 21 -10.19 -13.96 -13.70
CA ALA A 21 -10.81 -14.64 -12.56
C ALA A 21 -12.33 -14.66 -12.65
N SER A 22 -12.98 -13.53 -12.97
CA SER A 22 -14.44 -13.45 -13.16
C SER A 22 -14.91 -14.33 -14.31
N ARG A 23 -14.23 -14.30 -15.46
CA ARG A 23 -14.65 -15.04 -16.67
C ARG A 23 -14.55 -16.54 -16.48
N ASP A 24 -13.54 -17.02 -15.77
CA ASP A 24 -13.43 -18.44 -15.41
C ASP A 24 -14.45 -18.82 -14.30
N MET A 25 -14.83 -17.88 -13.43
CA MET A 25 -15.88 -18.06 -12.42
C MET A 25 -17.28 -18.18 -13.07
N ASP A 26 -17.57 -17.32 -14.05
CA ASP A 26 -18.83 -17.34 -14.82
C ASP A 26 -18.97 -18.70 -15.55
N ILE A 27 -17.88 -19.22 -16.12
CA ILE A 27 -17.84 -20.55 -16.77
C ILE A 27 -18.10 -21.68 -15.76
N LEU A 28 -17.52 -21.59 -14.55
CA LEU A 28 -17.73 -22.61 -13.52
C LEU A 28 -19.17 -22.61 -12.99
N MET A 29 -19.78 -21.43 -12.82
CA MET A 29 -21.19 -21.31 -12.44
C MET A 29 -22.15 -21.82 -13.52
N ASP A 30 -21.83 -21.61 -14.80
CA ASP A 30 -22.59 -22.21 -15.92
C ASP A 30 -22.42 -23.74 -15.96
N GLU A 31 -21.22 -24.28 -15.68
CA GLU A 31 -21.03 -25.74 -15.58
C GLU A 31 -21.83 -26.36 -14.42
N ASP A 32 -21.76 -25.81 -13.20
CA ASP A 32 -22.54 -26.31 -12.04
C ASP A 32 -24.06 -26.24 -12.28
N PHE A 33 -24.54 -25.19 -12.96
CA PHE A 33 -25.95 -25.07 -13.34
C PHE A 33 -26.34 -26.09 -14.43
N SER A 34 -25.43 -26.39 -15.37
CA SER A 34 -25.65 -27.43 -16.38
C SER A 34 -25.67 -28.84 -15.77
N VAL A 35 -24.81 -29.13 -14.79
CA VAL A 35 -24.73 -30.42 -14.09
C VAL A 35 -25.99 -30.69 -13.25
N THR A 36 -26.51 -29.66 -12.57
CA THR A 36 -27.79 -29.77 -11.84
C THR A 36 -29.02 -29.87 -12.76
N SER A 37 -28.94 -29.41 -14.01
CA SER A 37 -30.04 -29.59 -14.98
C SER A 37 -30.14 -31.03 -15.53
N ASN A 38 -29.01 -31.73 -15.69
CA ASN A 38 -28.93 -33.04 -16.34
C ASN A 38 -29.28 -34.24 -15.43
N THR A 39 -29.54 -34.03 -14.14
CA THR A 39 -29.76 -35.12 -13.16
C THR A 39 -31.22 -35.53 -12.98
N SER A 40 -32.13 -35.14 -13.88
CA SER A 40 -33.58 -35.24 -13.68
C SER A 40 -34.37 -36.07 -14.71
N HIS A 41 -33.72 -36.92 -15.51
CA HIS A 41 -34.40 -37.96 -16.31
C HIS A 41 -33.50 -39.16 -16.62
N GLU A 42 -33.66 -40.29 -15.89
CA GLU A 42 -33.93 -41.63 -16.46
C GLU A 42 -34.08 -42.70 -15.36
N THR A 43 -35.15 -43.49 -15.46
CA THR A 43 -35.48 -44.61 -14.55
C THR A 43 -35.15 -45.96 -15.20
N GLY A 44 -34.37 -46.82 -14.55
CA GLY A 44 -34.11 -48.20 -15.01
C GLY A 44 -33.51 -49.11 -13.94
N LEU A 45 -34.18 -50.24 -13.64
CA LEU A 45 -33.80 -51.24 -12.63
C LEU A 45 -32.43 -51.90 -12.90
N GLN A 46 -31.60 -52.09 -11.86
CA GLN A 46 -31.25 -53.46 -11.37
C GLN A 46 -30.49 -53.51 -10.01
N ARG A 47 -30.49 -54.70 -9.42
CA ARG A 47 -29.76 -55.16 -8.21
C ARG A 47 -28.52 -55.97 -8.67
N GLN A 48 -27.43 -56.20 -7.93
CA GLN A 48 -27.00 -55.94 -6.54
C GLN A 48 -25.44 -56.01 -6.52
N GLU A 49 -24.62 -55.74 -5.50
CA GLU A 49 -24.78 -55.43 -4.05
C GLU A 49 -23.50 -54.69 -3.53
N GLY A 50 -23.51 -54.21 -2.29
CA GLY A 50 -22.34 -54.36 -1.40
C GLY A 50 -21.11 -53.47 -1.61
N SER A 51 -21.22 -52.16 -1.43
CA SER A 51 -20.14 -51.37 -0.79
C SER A 51 -20.65 -50.03 -0.26
N LYS A 52 -20.54 -49.79 1.05
CA LYS A 52 -20.72 -48.44 1.64
C LYS A 52 -19.37 -47.71 1.63
N SER A 53 -19.02 -47.11 0.50
CA SER A 53 -18.07 -46.01 0.49
C SER A 53 -18.83 -44.71 0.70
N GLN A 54 -18.89 -44.22 1.95
CA GLN A 54 -19.34 -42.85 2.20
C GLN A 54 -18.22 -41.91 1.74
N GLY A 55 -18.44 -41.21 0.63
CA GLY A 55 -17.57 -40.13 0.21
C GLY A 55 -17.56 -39.02 1.26
N LEU A 56 -16.46 -38.89 1.98
CA LEU A 56 -16.11 -37.59 2.56
C LEU A 56 -15.62 -36.73 1.39
N ASN A 57 -16.25 -35.58 1.19
CA ASN A 57 -15.65 -34.48 0.43
C ASN A 57 -14.49 -33.92 1.25
N HIS A 58 -13.39 -34.64 1.29
CA HIS A 58 -12.13 -34.13 1.78
C HIS A 58 -11.62 -33.13 0.74
N SER A 59 -11.27 -31.90 1.15
CA SER A 59 -10.54 -31.01 0.24
C SER A 59 -9.23 -31.70 -0.13
N ASP A 60 -9.02 -31.97 -1.41
CA ASP A 60 -7.84 -32.67 -1.87
C ASP A 60 -6.60 -31.75 -1.75
N PRO A 61 -5.46 -32.25 -1.24
CA PRO A 61 -4.24 -31.46 -1.13
C PRO A 61 -3.67 -31.03 -2.49
N VAL A 62 -4.18 -31.61 -3.59
CA VAL A 62 -3.81 -31.29 -4.98
C VAL A 62 -4.17 -29.85 -5.36
N ASP A 63 -5.33 -29.33 -4.92
CA ASP A 63 -5.80 -27.99 -5.30
C ASP A 63 -4.92 -26.86 -4.77
N MET A 64 -4.35 -27.04 -3.58
CA MET A 64 -3.43 -26.08 -2.97
C MET A 64 -2.11 -25.99 -3.75
N PHE A 65 -1.64 -27.11 -4.33
CA PHE A 65 -0.45 -27.14 -5.18
C PHE A 65 -0.69 -26.42 -6.52
N ILE A 66 -1.86 -26.61 -7.15
CA ILE A 66 -2.20 -25.98 -8.44
C ILE A 66 -2.13 -24.44 -8.36
N GLY A 67 -2.57 -23.84 -7.23
CA GLY A 67 -2.49 -22.39 -7.03
C GLY A 67 -1.07 -21.85 -6.87
N LEU A 68 -0.15 -22.64 -6.30
CA LEU A 68 1.27 -22.28 -6.19
C LEU A 68 1.99 -22.41 -7.53
N GLU A 69 1.72 -23.46 -8.30
CA GLU A 69 2.28 -23.63 -9.66
C GLU A 69 1.87 -22.48 -10.58
N LEU A 70 0.60 -22.06 -10.53
CA LEU A 70 0.12 -20.92 -11.33
C LEU A 70 0.84 -19.62 -10.93
N LEU A 71 1.07 -19.39 -9.64
CA LEU A 71 1.84 -18.23 -9.18
C LEU A 71 3.30 -18.28 -9.67
N LEU A 72 3.94 -19.45 -9.57
CA LEU A 72 5.31 -19.66 -10.06
C LEU A 72 5.42 -19.48 -11.59
N HIS A 73 4.38 -19.81 -12.36
CA HIS A 73 4.34 -19.54 -13.80
C HIS A 73 4.41 -18.03 -14.11
N PHE A 74 3.81 -17.18 -13.27
CA PHE A 74 3.87 -15.72 -13.40
C PHE A 74 5.07 -15.06 -12.68
N LYS A 75 5.94 -15.83 -12.03
CA LYS A 75 7.21 -15.34 -11.42
C LYS A 75 8.04 -14.42 -12.33
N PRO A 76 8.28 -14.70 -13.64
CA PRO A 76 9.04 -13.81 -14.52
C PRO A 76 8.34 -12.48 -14.82
N LEU A 77 7.03 -12.34 -14.56
CA LEU A 77 6.28 -11.09 -14.66
C LEU A 77 6.32 -10.30 -13.34
N PHE A 78 6.02 -10.95 -12.22
CA PHE A 78 5.93 -10.26 -10.93
C PHE A 78 7.28 -9.82 -10.37
N LEU A 79 8.32 -10.65 -10.48
CA LEU A 79 9.64 -10.36 -9.93
C LEU A 79 10.22 -9.02 -10.44
N PRO A 80 10.29 -8.73 -11.76
CA PRO A 80 10.78 -7.43 -12.24
C PRO A 80 9.88 -6.25 -11.85
N LEU A 81 8.56 -6.45 -11.67
CA LEU A 81 7.65 -5.41 -11.19
C LEU A 81 7.93 -5.05 -9.72
N TYR A 82 8.17 -6.05 -8.86
CA TYR A 82 8.61 -5.80 -7.49
C TYR A 82 9.99 -5.13 -7.44
N CYS A 83 10.95 -5.58 -8.24
CA CYS A 83 12.26 -4.90 -8.36
C CYS A 83 12.10 -3.43 -8.78
N LEU A 84 11.22 -3.14 -9.74
CA LEU A 84 10.92 -1.77 -10.18
C LEU A 84 10.34 -0.93 -9.03
N ILE A 85 9.39 -1.47 -8.25
CA ILE A 85 8.84 -0.79 -7.07
C ILE A 85 9.95 -0.49 -6.05
N VAL A 86 10.78 -1.47 -5.70
CA VAL A 86 11.88 -1.30 -4.73
C VAL A 86 12.87 -0.23 -5.19
N VAL A 87 13.25 -0.23 -6.47
CA VAL A 87 14.15 0.79 -7.04
C VAL A 87 13.49 2.18 -7.06
N VAL A 88 12.25 2.31 -7.52
CA VAL A 88 11.56 3.61 -7.63
C VAL A 88 11.24 4.21 -6.26
N ALA A 89 10.68 3.41 -5.35
CA ALA A 89 10.41 3.82 -3.97
C ALA A 89 11.71 4.10 -3.20
N GLY A 90 12.72 3.23 -3.33
CA GLY A 90 14.01 3.37 -2.67
C GLY A 90 14.75 4.64 -3.08
N VAL A 91 14.98 4.84 -4.38
CA VAL A 91 15.66 6.04 -4.90
C VAL A 91 14.82 7.30 -4.64
N GLY A 92 13.51 7.23 -4.84
CA GLY A 92 12.61 8.37 -4.66
C GLY A 92 12.56 8.86 -3.20
N ASN A 93 12.34 7.96 -2.25
CA ASN A 93 12.23 8.32 -0.83
C ASN A 93 13.60 8.68 -0.23
N SER A 94 14.68 8.01 -0.63
CA SER A 94 16.04 8.40 -0.24
C SER A 94 16.39 9.81 -0.72
N PHE A 95 16.06 10.16 -1.97
CA PHE A 95 16.28 11.51 -2.50
C PHE A 95 15.42 12.56 -1.81
N LEU A 96 14.15 12.25 -1.51
CA LEU A 96 13.25 13.14 -0.76
C LEU A 96 13.79 13.41 0.65
N LEU A 97 14.20 12.37 1.37
CA LEU A 97 14.77 12.46 2.71
C LEU A 97 16.08 13.25 2.71
N ALA A 98 17.00 12.96 1.77
CA ALA A 98 18.25 13.69 1.61
C ALA A 98 18.02 15.19 1.32
N CYS A 99 17.02 15.54 0.49
CA CYS A 99 16.65 16.94 0.25
C CYS A 99 16.17 17.64 1.54
N ILE A 100 15.35 16.97 2.34
CA ILE A 100 14.80 17.52 3.59
C ILE A 100 15.92 17.76 4.62
N LEU A 101 16.87 16.82 4.74
CA LEU A 101 18.01 16.91 5.67
C LEU A 101 19.05 17.96 5.25
N ALA A 102 19.23 18.19 3.94
CA ALA A 102 20.25 19.09 3.41
C ALA A 102 19.84 20.58 3.42
N ASP A 103 18.59 20.92 3.03
CA ASP A 103 18.14 22.31 3.01
C ASP A 103 17.45 22.69 4.34
N LYS A 104 18.17 23.40 5.21
CA LYS A 104 17.62 23.98 6.46
C LYS A 104 16.32 24.79 6.26
N LYS A 105 16.05 25.31 5.05
CA LYS A 105 14.79 26.02 4.73
C LYS A 105 13.58 25.07 4.62
N LEU A 106 13.82 23.78 4.52
CA LEU A 106 12.82 22.72 4.56
C LEU A 106 12.56 22.22 5.99
N HIS A 107 13.32 22.60 7.01
CA HIS A 107 13.10 22.17 8.39
C HIS A 107 11.85 22.83 9.00
N ASN A 108 10.69 22.20 8.82
CA ASN A 108 9.40 22.57 9.42
C ASN A 108 8.59 21.30 9.72
N ALA A 109 7.59 21.40 10.60
CA ALA A 109 6.80 20.27 11.09
C ALA A 109 6.22 19.38 9.98
N THR A 110 5.68 19.97 8.92
CA THR A 110 5.14 19.21 7.79
C THR A 110 6.20 18.37 7.09
N ASN A 111 7.35 18.98 6.80
CA ASN A 111 8.45 18.30 6.11
C ASN A 111 9.13 17.26 7.03
N PHE A 112 9.07 17.45 8.34
CA PHE A 112 9.46 16.42 9.32
C PHE A 112 8.57 15.18 9.19
N PHE A 113 7.24 15.34 9.15
CA PHE A 113 6.31 14.22 8.96
C PHE A 113 6.40 13.61 7.55
N ILE A 114 6.68 14.40 6.51
CA ILE A 114 6.99 13.87 5.16
C ILE A 114 8.30 13.05 5.20
N GLY A 115 9.29 13.48 5.98
CA GLY A 115 10.51 12.71 6.22
C GLY A 115 10.25 11.40 6.97
N ASN A 116 9.35 11.41 7.97
CA ASN A 116 8.92 10.19 8.65
C ASN A 116 8.20 9.21 7.71
N LEU A 117 7.32 9.72 6.85
CA LEU A 117 6.63 8.92 5.82
C LEU A 117 7.65 8.29 4.84
N ALA A 118 8.60 9.08 4.34
CA ALA A 118 9.67 8.58 3.46
C ALA A 118 10.57 7.53 4.16
N ALA A 119 10.84 7.68 5.46
CA ALA A 119 11.59 6.68 6.23
C ALA A 119 10.79 5.39 6.46
N GLY A 120 9.47 5.48 6.69
CA GLY A 120 8.57 4.33 6.76
C GLY A 120 8.45 3.58 5.42
N ASP A 121 8.29 4.32 4.32
CA ASP A 121 8.29 3.78 2.96
C ASP A 121 9.61 3.05 2.65
N LEU A 122 10.76 3.59 3.06
CA LEU A 122 12.07 2.94 2.91
C LEU A 122 12.20 1.67 3.74
N LEU A 123 11.76 1.69 5.01
CA LEU A 123 11.76 0.50 5.87
C LEU A 123 10.95 -0.64 5.24
N MET A 124 9.74 -0.33 4.76
CA MET A 124 8.86 -1.26 4.09
C MET A 124 9.46 -1.78 2.77
N CYS A 125 9.92 -0.91 1.86
CA CYS A 125 10.33 -1.32 0.52
C CYS A 125 11.72 -1.97 0.48
N LEU A 126 12.63 -1.65 1.41
CA LEU A 126 13.97 -2.25 1.46
C LEU A 126 14.04 -3.51 2.31
N SER A 127 13.08 -3.71 3.24
CA SER A 127 13.10 -4.83 4.19
C SER A 127 11.92 -5.79 3.99
N CYS A 128 10.68 -5.32 4.12
CA CYS A 128 9.51 -6.19 4.05
C CYS A 128 9.29 -6.73 2.63
N VAL A 129 9.29 -5.86 1.61
CA VAL A 129 8.97 -6.26 0.22
C VAL A 129 9.89 -7.37 -0.30
N PRO A 130 11.23 -7.30 -0.20
CA PRO A 130 12.10 -8.38 -0.70
C PRO A 130 11.90 -9.71 0.04
N LEU A 131 11.64 -9.67 1.37
CA LEU A 131 11.43 -10.87 2.18
C LEU A 131 10.07 -11.54 1.84
N THR A 132 8.99 -10.76 1.76
CA THR A 132 7.66 -11.24 1.36
C THR A 132 7.65 -11.78 -0.07
N VAL A 133 8.34 -11.12 -1.01
CA VAL A 133 8.46 -11.61 -2.41
C VAL A 133 9.31 -12.88 -2.48
N SER A 134 10.39 -12.99 -1.70
CA SER A 134 11.17 -14.23 -1.65
C SER A 134 10.34 -15.39 -1.11
N TYR A 135 9.58 -15.17 -0.03
CA TYR A 135 8.66 -16.18 0.53
C TYR A 135 7.59 -16.63 -0.49
N ALA A 136 6.93 -15.68 -1.16
CA ALA A 136 5.85 -15.97 -2.11
C ALA A 136 6.31 -16.75 -3.37
N PHE A 137 7.60 -16.72 -3.71
CA PHE A 137 8.14 -17.38 -4.92
C PHE A 137 9.18 -18.47 -4.62
N ASP A 138 9.29 -18.91 -3.37
CA ASP A 138 10.13 -20.05 -2.96
C ASP A 138 9.25 -21.28 -2.72
N SER A 139 9.54 -22.39 -3.40
CA SER A 139 8.84 -23.67 -3.22
C SER A 139 9.04 -24.29 -1.84
N HIS A 140 10.11 -23.91 -1.14
CA HIS A 140 10.42 -24.36 0.22
C HIS A 140 9.84 -23.42 1.30
N GLY A 141 9.20 -22.33 0.89
CA GLY A 141 8.55 -21.37 1.78
C GLY A 141 9.53 -20.46 2.54
N TRP A 142 9.36 -20.37 3.86
CA TRP A 142 9.99 -19.32 4.68
C TRP A 142 11.45 -19.63 5.05
N ALA A 143 12.39 -19.13 4.25
CA ALA A 143 13.83 -19.33 4.44
C ALA A 143 14.48 -18.51 5.59
N PHE A 144 13.84 -17.46 6.11
CA PHE A 144 14.50 -16.45 6.98
C PHE A 144 14.43 -16.73 8.48
N GLY A 145 13.94 -17.90 8.89
CA GLY A 145 13.88 -18.34 10.29
C GLY A 145 12.84 -17.61 11.16
N ARG A 146 12.72 -18.07 12.41
CA ARG A 146 11.67 -17.63 13.37
C ARG A 146 11.60 -16.11 13.63
N PRO A 147 12.71 -15.39 13.92
CA PRO A 147 12.59 -13.98 14.32
C PRO A 147 12.01 -13.10 13.22
N LEU A 148 12.43 -13.31 11.96
CA LEU A 148 11.93 -12.55 10.82
C LEU A 148 10.50 -12.95 10.44
N CYS A 149 10.08 -14.20 10.70
CA CYS A 149 8.70 -14.64 10.47
C CYS A 149 7.69 -13.79 11.27
N HIS A 150 7.99 -13.44 12.52
CA HIS A 150 7.12 -12.53 13.30
C HIS A 150 7.36 -11.05 12.98
N LEU A 151 8.61 -10.66 12.70
CA LEU A 151 8.99 -9.25 12.52
C LEU A 151 8.52 -8.67 11.19
N VAL A 152 8.53 -9.43 10.09
CA VAL A 152 8.15 -8.91 8.77
C VAL A 152 6.65 -8.54 8.70
N PRO A 153 5.70 -9.41 9.11
CA PRO A 153 4.28 -9.04 9.21
C PRO A 153 4.05 -7.85 10.15
N LEU A 154 4.74 -7.82 11.30
CA LEU A 154 4.66 -6.71 12.25
C LEU A 154 5.08 -5.38 11.64
N LEU A 155 6.25 -5.34 10.99
CA LEU A 155 6.76 -4.12 10.36
C LEU A 155 5.95 -3.72 9.12
N GLN A 156 5.46 -4.68 8.35
CA GLN A 156 4.58 -4.42 7.22
C GLN A 156 3.26 -3.79 7.67
N CYS A 157 2.60 -4.35 8.68
CA CYS A 157 1.36 -3.77 9.24
C CYS A 157 1.63 -2.43 9.98
N ALA A 158 2.72 -2.32 10.73
CA ALA A 158 3.07 -1.08 11.44
C ALA A 158 3.43 0.07 10.49
N THR A 159 4.09 -0.20 9.34
CA THR A 159 4.41 0.86 8.35
C THR A 159 3.15 1.40 7.66
N VAL A 160 2.10 0.58 7.49
CA VAL A 160 0.77 1.02 7.02
C VAL A 160 0.14 2.00 7.99
N PHE A 161 0.04 1.63 9.28
CA PHE A 161 -0.50 2.52 10.31
C PHE A 161 0.36 3.78 10.47
N ALA A 162 1.69 3.66 10.43
CA ALA A 162 2.60 4.80 10.54
C ALA A 162 2.40 5.78 9.38
N SER A 163 2.08 5.28 8.18
CA SER A 163 1.76 6.09 7.01
C SER A 163 0.41 6.81 7.17
N VAL A 164 -0.65 6.09 7.56
CA VAL A 164 -1.98 6.63 7.85
C VAL A 164 -1.91 7.75 8.90
N LEU A 165 -1.23 7.50 10.01
CA LEU A 165 -1.09 8.45 11.11
C LEU A 165 -0.14 9.62 10.76
N SER A 166 0.89 9.41 9.93
CA SER A 166 1.74 10.49 9.42
C SER A 166 0.97 11.42 8.47
N LEU A 167 0.20 10.86 7.53
CA LEU A 167 -0.68 11.64 6.64
C LEU A 167 -1.71 12.44 7.45
N THR A 168 -2.24 11.84 8.52
CA THR A 168 -3.14 12.48 9.47
C THR A 168 -2.47 13.63 10.22
N ALA A 169 -1.24 13.44 10.72
CA ALA A 169 -0.45 14.48 11.38
C ALA A 169 -0.10 15.65 10.42
N ILE A 170 0.21 15.34 9.15
CA ILE A 170 0.43 16.35 8.11
C ILE A 170 -0.83 17.18 7.84
N ALA A 171 -2.00 16.53 7.75
CA ALA A 171 -3.28 17.23 7.56
C ALA A 171 -3.60 18.14 8.76
N VAL A 172 -3.40 17.66 10.00
CA VAL A 172 -3.60 18.44 11.24
C VAL A 172 -2.64 19.63 11.34
N ASP A 173 -1.33 19.46 11.05
CA ASP A 173 -0.38 20.58 10.98
C ASP A 173 -0.85 21.64 9.98
N ARG A 174 -1.31 21.20 8.81
CA ARG A 174 -1.79 22.08 7.74
C ARG A 174 -3.08 22.80 8.11
N TYR A 175 -4.00 22.14 8.80
CA TYR A 175 -5.17 22.77 9.42
C TYR A 175 -4.74 23.85 10.42
N ILE A 176 -3.87 23.53 11.39
CA ILE A 176 -3.43 24.48 12.44
C ILE A 176 -2.76 25.71 11.81
N VAL A 177 -1.84 25.51 10.85
CA VAL A 177 -1.16 26.60 10.13
C VAL A 177 -2.13 27.46 9.32
N VAL A 178 -3.25 26.90 8.85
CA VAL A 178 -4.26 27.65 8.09
C VAL A 178 -5.24 28.39 8.99
N ALA A 179 -5.87 27.70 9.93
CA ALA A 179 -6.94 28.22 10.80
C ALA A 179 -6.41 29.12 11.92
N HIS A 180 -5.18 28.91 12.39
CA HIS A 180 -4.59 29.63 13.52
C HIS A 180 -3.22 30.24 13.18
N PRO A 181 -3.14 31.23 12.26
CA PRO A 181 -1.87 31.78 11.79
C PRO A 181 -1.01 32.46 12.87
N ILE A 182 -1.59 32.80 14.02
CA ILE A 182 -0.94 33.46 15.17
C ILE A 182 -0.42 32.44 16.22
N ARG A 183 -0.88 31.18 16.19
CA ARG A 183 -0.35 30.16 17.12
C ARG A 183 1.12 29.84 16.81
N ARG A 184 1.92 29.63 17.87
CA ARG A 184 3.28 29.10 17.73
C ARG A 184 3.25 27.77 16.98
N ARG A 185 4.16 27.60 16.02
CA ARG A 185 4.34 26.32 15.31
C ARG A 185 4.86 25.26 16.27
N ILE A 186 4.55 24.01 15.96
CA ILE A 186 5.07 22.84 16.69
C ILE A 186 6.61 22.88 16.64
N SER A 187 7.25 22.69 17.80
CA SER A 187 8.72 22.64 17.92
C SER A 187 9.27 21.33 17.33
N ALA A 188 10.58 21.25 17.06
CA ALA A 188 11.20 20.01 16.62
C ALA A 188 10.99 18.86 17.62
N TRP A 189 11.08 19.16 18.93
CA TRP A 189 10.73 18.24 20.01
C TRP A 189 9.27 17.76 19.94
N GLY A 190 8.31 18.65 19.68
CA GLY A 190 6.90 18.28 19.50
C GLY A 190 6.68 17.37 18.28
N CYS A 191 7.40 17.61 17.17
CA CYS A 191 7.34 16.74 15.99
C CYS A 191 7.92 15.35 16.27
N GLY A 192 9.03 15.29 17.02
CA GLY A 192 9.62 14.04 17.50
C GLY A 192 8.69 13.25 18.42
N ALA A 193 8.04 13.92 19.39
CA ALA A 193 7.08 13.30 20.29
C ALA A 193 5.84 12.76 19.55
N VAL A 194 5.29 13.53 18.59
CA VAL A 194 4.20 13.03 17.73
C VAL A 194 4.64 11.82 16.93
N THR A 195 5.85 11.85 16.35
CA THR A 195 6.37 10.72 15.56
C THR A 195 6.62 9.47 16.41
N LEU A 196 7.13 9.62 17.64
CA LEU A 196 7.23 8.52 18.58
C LEU A 196 5.86 7.93 18.91
N GLY A 197 4.86 8.78 19.17
CA GLY A 197 3.47 8.33 19.38
C GLY A 197 2.87 7.63 18.16
N VAL A 198 3.16 8.10 16.95
CA VAL A 198 2.78 7.44 15.69
C VAL A 198 3.34 6.01 15.63
N TRP A 199 4.64 5.83 15.86
CA TRP A 199 5.27 4.50 15.78
C TRP A 199 4.80 3.56 16.89
N LEU A 200 4.68 4.04 18.14
CA LEU A 200 4.19 3.24 19.27
C LEU A 200 2.74 2.78 19.04
N LEU A 201 1.86 3.67 18.59
CA LEU A 201 0.47 3.32 18.26
C LEU A 201 0.42 2.35 17.07
N SER A 202 1.24 2.56 16.04
CA SER A 202 1.29 1.69 14.87
C SER A 202 1.73 0.28 15.21
N LEU A 203 2.75 0.13 16.06
CA LEU A 203 3.22 -1.18 16.55
C LEU A 203 2.17 -1.85 17.43
N ALA A 204 1.47 -1.11 18.28
CA ALA A 204 0.39 -1.65 19.11
C ALA A 204 -0.80 -2.15 18.26
N LEU A 205 -1.19 -1.40 17.22
CA LEU A 205 -2.25 -1.81 16.30
C LEU A 205 -1.84 -2.97 15.38
N ALA A 206 -0.55 -3.10 15.06
CA ALA A 206 0.03 -4.18 14.26
C ALA A 206 0.38 -5.44 15.06
N ALA A 207 0.37 -5.39 16.38
CA ALA A 207 0.75 -6.52 17.23
C ALA A 207 -0.15 -7.77 17.08
N PRO A 208 -1.51 -7.66 17.00
CA PRO A 208 -2.37 -8.85 16.92
C PRO A 208 -2.01 -9.86 15.82
N PRO A 209 -1.91 -9.51 14.53
CA PRO A 209 -1.58 -10.49 13.48
C PRO A 209 -0.20 -11.12 13.71
N SER A 210 0.81 -10.34 14.13
CA SER A 210 2.16 -10.85 14.43
C SER A 210 2.20 -11.85 15.61
N LEU A 211 1.31 -11.67 16.60
CA LEU A 211 1.16 -12.60 17.74
C LEU A 211 0.46 -13.91 17.33
N TYR A 212 -0.43 -13.86 16.33
CA TYR A 212 -1.08 -15.05 15.75
C TYR A 212 -0.28 -15.69 14.60
N THR A 213 0.73 -15.02 14.05
CA THR A 213 1.69 -15.64 13.13
C THR A 213 2.38 -16.84 13.77
N ARG A 214 2.52 -17.95 13.05
CA ARG A 214 3.27 -19.14 13.48
C ARG A 214 4.33 -19.53 12.46
N TYR A 215 5.51 -19.85 12.96
CA TYR A 215 6.56 -20.56 12.22
C TYR A 215 6.36 -22.07 12.41
N LEU A 216 6.04 -22.76 11.31
CA LEU A 216 5.86 -24.20 11.23
C LEU A 216 6.92 -24.78 10.28
N ASP A 217 7.72 -25.71 10.80
CA ASP A 217 8.77 -26.40 10.05
C ASP A 217 8.29 -27.82 9.76
N LEU A 218 7.95 -28.13 8.51
CA LEU A 218 7.36 -29.42 8.13
C LEU A 218 8.42 -30.44 7.68
N ARG A 219 9.69 -30.03 7.59
CA ARG A 219 10.82 -30.89 7.20
C ARG A 219 10.96 -32.15 8.08
N PRO A 220 10.77 -32.10 9.42
CA PRO A 220 10.76 -33.29 10.26
C PRO A 220 9.63 -34.28 9.92
N SER A 221 8.55 -33.80 9.28
CA SER A 221 7.42 -34.61 8.82
C SER A 221 7.60 -35.14 7.39
N GLY A 222 8.78 -34.94 6.78
CA GLY A 222 9.10 -35.37 5.41
C GLY A 222 8.61 -34.43 4.30
N ILE A 223 8.06 -33.26 4.63
CA ILE A 223 7.61 -32.25 3.67
C ILE A 223 8.62 -31.10 3.67
N ASP A 224 9.29 -30.84 2.56
CA ASP A 224 10.34 -29.81 2.50
C ASP A 224 9.78 -28.38 2.33
N LEU A 225 9.03 -27.96 3.35
CA LEU A 225 8.30 -26.69 3.40
C LEU A 225 8.37 -26.07 4.81
N VAL A 226 8.61 -24.76 4.87
CA VAL A 226 8.48 -23.96 6.09
C VAL A 226 7.38 -22.93 5.89
N VAL A 227 6.36 -22.94 6.75
CA VAL A 227 5.20 -22.04 6.66
C VAL A 227 5.35 -20.92 7.69
N CYS A 228 5.06 -19.69 7.26
CA CYS A 228 5.03 -18.50 8.11
C CYS A 228 3.72 -17.74 7.85
N GLU A 229 2.64 -18.15 8.53
CA GLU A 229 1.28 -17.65 8.29
C GLU A 229 0.54 -17.33 9.60
N GLU A 230 -0.58 -16.63 9.49
CA GLU A 230 -1.44 -16.25 10.62
C GLU A 230 -2.42 -17.37 11.02
N PHE A 231 -2.22 -17.96 12.20
CA PHE A 231 -3.11 -18.97 12.79
C PHE A 231 -3.92 -18.34 13.92
N TRP A 232 -5.01 -17.68 13.53
CA TRP A 232 -6.02 -17.19 14.47
C TRP A 232 -6.83 -18.38 15.03
N PRO A 233 -7.26 -18.35 16.30
CA PRO A 233 -8.04 -19.43 16.89
C PRO A 233 -9.45 -19.51 16.30
N ASP A 234 -9.90 -20.70 15.90
CA ASP A 234 -11.18 -20.98 15.23
C ASP A 234 -12.44 -20.60 16.03
N SER A 235 -12.28 -20.27 17.32
CA SER A 235 -13.39 -20.07 18.26
C SER A 235 -14.03 -18.69 18.24
N GLY A 236 -13.78 -17.85 17.23
CA GLY A 236 -14.58 -16.63 17.03
C GLY A 236 -14.17 -15.73 15.87
N ASN A 237 -15.10 -14.83 15.51
CA ASN A 237 -15.01 -13.81 14.46
C ASN A 237 -13.92 -12.72 14.69
N LEU A 238 -12.88 -13.01 15.48
CA LEU A 238 -11.87 -12.03 15.91
C LEU A 238 -10.98 -11.57 14.75
N ARG A 239 -10.58 -12.49 13.85
CA ARG A 239 -9.84 -12.17 12.62
C ARG A 239 -10.66 -11.24 11.72
N LEU A 240 -11.90 -11.61 11.43
CA LEU A 240 -12.86 -10.80 10.66
C LEU A 240 -13.09 -9.41 11.30
N LEU A 241 -13.26 -9.35 12.62
CA LEU A 241 -13.41 -8.09 13.37
C LEU A 241 -12.16 -7.21 13.26
N TYR A 242 -10.97 -7.80 13.31
CA TYR A 242 -9.70 -7.10 13.13
C TYR A 242 -9.53 -6.59 11.70
N SER A 243 -9.83 -7.39 10.67
CA SER A 243 -9.83 -6.97 9.26
C SER A 243 -10.82 -5.83 9.00
N CYS A 244 -12.03 -5.91 9.57
CA CYS A 244 -13.01 -4.81 9.52
C CYS A 244 -12.49 -3.55 10.24
N PHE A 245 -11.86 -3.71 11.40
CA PHE A 245 -11.25 -2.59 12.13
C PHE A 245 -10.10 -1.94 11.34
N ILE A 246 -9.21 -2.72 10.71
CA ILE A 246 -8.15 -2.22 9.83
C ILE A 246 -8.76 -1.41 8.69
N LEU A 247 -9.76 -1.96 8.00
CA LEU A 247 -10.40 -1.32 6.86
C LEU A 247 -11.10 -0.02 7.27
N ILE A 248 -11.79 0.01 8.41
CA ILE A 248 -12.44 1.23 8.90
C ILE A 248 -11.40 2.26 9.36
N ALA A 249 -10.45 1.87 10.22
CA ALA A 249 -9.46 2.78 10.78
C ALA A 249 -8.54 3.39 9.72
N SER A 250 -8.04 2.59 8.78
CA SER A 250 -7.09 3.02 7.75
C SER A 250 -7.69 3.99 6.73
N TYR A 251 -9.01 4.04 6.61
CA TYR A 251 -9.73 4.89 5.65
C TYR A 251 -10.44 6.05 6.34
N MET A 252 -11.20 5.80 7.40
CA MET A 252 -11.97 6.83 8.09
C MET A 252 -11.07 7.87 8.77
N ILE A 253 -9.93 7.46 9.38
CA ILE A 253 -9.04 8.40 10.07
C ILE A 253 -8.41 9.41 9.08
N PRO A 254 -7.78 8.99 7.95
CA PRO A 254 -7.31 9.93 6.93
C PRO A 254 -8.42 10.77 6.31
N LEU A 255 -9.55 10.16 5.93
CA LEU A 255 -10.64 10.85 5.25
C LEU A 255 -11.28 11.92 6.14
N LEU A 256 -11.52 11.65 7.43
CA LEU A 256 -12.01 12.64 8.39
C LEU A 256 -10.99 13.76 8.59
N SER A 257 -9.70 13.44 8.78
CA SER A 257 -8.64 14.44 8.98
C SER A 257 -8.50 15.38 7.77
N VAL A 258 -8.51 14.83 6.55
CA VAL A 258 -8.49 15.61 5.30
C VAL A 258 -9.77 16.43 5.15
N SER A 259 -10.94 15.87 5.44
CA SER A 259 -12.23 16.56 5.29
C SER A 259 -12.37 17.73 6.25
N VAL A 260 -12.06 17.55 7.54
CA VAL A 260 -12.04 18.62 8.55
C VAL A 260 -11.06 19.71 8.13
N SER A 261 -9.86 19.33 7.69
CA SER A 261 -8.86 20.26 7.17
C SER A 261 -9.38 21.06 5.96
N TYR A 262 -10.02 20.40 4.98
CA TYR A 262 -10.56 21.05 3.79
C TYR A 262 -11.67 22.07 4.13
N CYS A 263 -12.63 21.65 4.94
CA CYS A 263 -13.75 22.48 5.37
C CYS A 263 -13.24 23.71 6.12
N ALA A 264 -12.31 23.53 7.05
CA ALA A 264 -11.70 24.63 7.78
C ALA A 264 -10.89 25.59 6.89
N ILE A 265 -10.10 25.07 5.94
CA ILE A 265 -9.37 25.90 4.95
C ILE A 265 -10.36 26.72 4.12
N THR A 266 -11.45 26.11 3.67
CA THR A 266 -12.48 26.75 2.84
C THR A 266 -13.23 27.85 3.63
N VAL A 267 -13.60 27.58 4.87
CA VAL A 267 -14.23 28.58 5.77
C VAL A 267 -13.26 29.71 6.11
N SER A 268 -12.00 29.39 6.41
CA SER A 268 -10.95 30.38 6.67
C SER A 268 -10.73 31.31 5.48
N LEU A 269 -10.61 30.77 4.26
CA LEU A 269 -10.49 31.56 3.04
C LEU A 269 -11.73 32.42 2.76
N LYS A 270 -12.95 31.92 3.01
CA LYS A 270 -14.18 32.71 2.90
C LYS A 270 -14.22 33.87 3.91
N ARG A 271 -13.83 33.64 5.16
CA ARG A 271 -13.80 34.66 6.22
C ARG A 271 -12.70 35.72 6.04
N TYR A 272 -11.60 35.39 5.36
CA TYR A 272 -10.48 36.31 5.13
C TYR A 272 -10.57 37.08 3.79
N SER A 273 -11.61 36.82 2.98
CA SER A 273 -11.98 37.67 1.86
C SER A 273 -12.68 38.94 2.38
N ILE A 274 -11.89 39.92 2.77
CA ILE A 274 -12.35 41.30 2.98
C ILE A 274 -12.95 41.79 1.64
N PRO A 275 -14.10 42.50 1.62
CA PRO A 275 -14.63 43.09 0.39
C PRO A 275 -13.64 44.10 -0.21
N GLY A 276 -13.03 43.73 -1.34
CA GLY A 276 -12.01 44.53 -2.03
C GLY A 276 -11.13 43.67 -2.93
N GLU A 277 -10.43 44.31 -3.88
CA GLU A 277 -9.52 43.65 -4.82
C GLU A 277 -8.42 42.89 -4.04
N PRO A 278 -8.34 41.55 -4.12
CA PRO A 278 -7.37 40.80 -3.35
C PRO A 278 -5.96 41.03 -3.91
N SER A 279 -5.08 41.63 -3.09
CA SER A 279 -3.69 41.88 -3.46
C SER A 279 -3.01 40.66 -4.12
N ASN A 280 -2.14 40.93 -5.10
CA ASN A 280 -1.36 39.93 -5.83
C ASN A 280 -0.60 38.95 -4.88
N SER A 281 -0.20 39.40 -3.68
CA SER A 281 0.40 38.53 -2.66
C SER A 281 -0.63 37.59 -2.00
N GLN A 282 -1.82 38.11 -1.67
CA GLN A 282 -2.96 37.39 -1.09
C GLN A 282 -3.41 36.24 -2.00
N GLN A 283 -3.62 36.52 -3.30
CA GLN A 283 -3.99 35.51 -4.30
C GLN A 283 -2.91 34.41 -4.43
N ARG A 284 -1.63 34.78 -4.59
CA ARG A 284 -0.52 33.82 -4.70
C ARG A 284 -0.37 32.95 -3.46
N TRP A 285 -0.66 33.50 -2.27
CA TRP A 285 -0.62 32.76 -1.00
C TRP A 285 -1.79 31.77 -0.87
N SER A 286 -3.00 32.18 -1.23
CA SER A 286 -4.18 31.30 -1.32
C SER A 286 -3.97 30.15 -2.31
N GLN A 287 -3.45 30.44 -3.52
CA GLN A 287 -3.12 29.40 -4.52
C GLN A 287 -2.06 28.40 -4.01
N ARG A 288 -1.01 28.87 -3.31
CA ARG A 288 0.00 27.98 -2.71
C ARG A 288 -0.59 27.08 -1.62
N ARG A 289 -1.47 27.61 -0.76
CA ARG A 289 -2.21 26.83 0.25
C ARG A 289 -3.08 25.76 -0.41
N LYS A 290 -3.90 26.13 -1.39
CA LYS A 290 -4.73 25.19 -2.17
C LYS A 290 -3.89 24.09 -2.81
N ARG A 291 -2.82 24.44 -3.53
CA ARG A 291 -1.92 23.45 -4.17
C ARG A 291 -1.29 22.50 -3.14
N THR A 292 -0.84 23.01 -2.01
CA THR A 292 -0.28 22.16 -0.94
C THR A 292 -1.34 21.20 -0.42
N PHE A 293 -2.56 21.67 -0.19
CA PHE A 293 -3.66 20.82 0.26
C PHE A 293 -4.08 19.78 -0.78
N SER A 294 -4.23 20.15 -2.06
CA SER A 294 -4.54 19.21 -3.14
C SER A 294 -3.50 18.09 -3.26
N LEU A 295 -2.24 18.34 -2.93
CA LEU A 295 -1.19 17.31 -2.92
C LEU A 295 -1.31 16.38 -1.71
N LEU A 296 -1.84 16.84 -0.58
CA LEU A 296 -2.16 15.97 0.58
C LEU A 296 -3.37 15.09 0.30
N VAL A 297 -4.41 15.65 -0.31
CA VAL A 297 -5.56 14.89 -0.83
C VAL A 297 -5.07 13.83 -1.81
N ALA A 298 -4.19 14.19 -2.75
CA ALA A 298 -3.61 13.25 -3.71
C ALA A 298 -2.81 12.12 -3.02
N SER A 299 -1.97 12.42 -2.02
CA SER A 299 -1.27 11.38 -1.23
C SER A 299 -2.24 10.44 -0.51
N VAL A 300 -3.25 10.97 0.17
CA VAL A 300 -4.23 10.17 0.91
C VAL A 300 -5.09 9.31 -0.03
N LEU A 301 -5.54 9.85 -1.15
CA LEU A 301 -6.27 9.09 -2.16
C LEU A 301 -5.41 8.03 -2.85
N ALA A 302 -4.15 8.35 -3.20
CA ALA A 302 -3.23 7.38 -3.78
C ALA A 302 -2.96 6.21 -2.82
N PHE A 303 -2.72 6.51 -1.54
CA PHE A 303 -2.57 5.48 -0.51
C PHE A 303 -3.85 4.62 -0.39
N ALA A 304 -5.01 5.25 -0.18
CA ALA A 304 -6.28 4.55 0.00
C ALA A 304 -6.63 3.65 -1.21
N LEU A 305 -6.48 4.14 -2.44
CA LEU A 305 -6.77 3.38 -3.65
C LEU A 305 -5.80 2.23 -3.90
N CYS A 306 -4.52 2.36 -3.50
CA CYS A 306 -3.55 1.29 -3.68
C CYS A 306 -3.71 0.16 -2.66
N TRP A 307 -4.10 0.49 -1.43
CA TRP A 307 -4.31 -0.50 -0.37
C TRP A 307 -5.69 -1.19 -0.44
N LEU A 308 -6.68 -0.58 -1.12
CA LEU A 308 -8.06 -1.09 -1.13
C LEU A 308 -8.20 -2.50 -1.71
N PRO A 309 -7.56 -2.86 -2.85
CA PRO A 309 -7.68 -4.21 -3.40
C PRO A 309 -7.19 -5.30 -2.44
N LEU A 310 -6.11 -5.04 -1.70
CA LEU A 310 -5.55 -5.99 -0.73
C LEU A 310 -6.45 -6.14 0.49
N GLN A 311 -6.94 -5.03 1.05
CA GLN A 311 -7.81 -5.09 2.23
C GLN A 311 -9.18 -5.71 1.91
N VAL A 312 -9.72 -5.46 0.71
CA VAL A 312 -10.96 -6.12 0.25
C VAL A 312 -10.74 -7.60 0.00
N LEU A 313 -9.63 -7.99 -0.65
CA LEU A 313 -9.33 -9.41 -0.88
C LEU A 313 -9.14 -10.16 0.45
N ASN A 314 -8.38 -9.63 1.40
CA ASN A 314 -8.22 -10.23 2.72
C ASN A 314 -9.56 -10.37 3.44
N LEU A 315 -10.42 -9.35 3.38
CA LEU A 315 -11.76 -9.41 3.98
C LEU A 315 -12.66 -10.46 3.31
N LEU A 316 -12.57 -10.65 1.99
CA LEU A 316 -13.31 -11.70 1.28
C LEU A 316 -12.83 -13.10 1.70
N LEU A 317 -11.51 -13.31 1.82
CA LEU A 317 -10.93 -14.57 2.30
C LEU A 317 -11.26 -14.86 3.77
N ASP A 318 -11.50 -13.82 4.58
CA ASP A 318 -11.98 -13.96 5.97
C ASP A 318 -13.49 -14.24 6.07
N LEU A 319 -14.27 -13.96 5.01
CA LEU A 319 -15.71 -14.18 4.93
C LEU A 319 -16.10 -15.51 4.25
N ASP A 320 -15.26 -15.99 3.34
CA ASP A 320 -15.43 -17.21 2.55
C ASP A 320 -14.23 -18.16 2.72
N PRO A 321 -14.12 -18.84 3.88
CA PRO A 321 -13.00 -19.75 4.17
C PRO A 321 -13.02 -21.03 3.31
N ASP A 322 -14.15 -21.35 2.69
CA ASP A 322 -14.34 -22.52 1.83
C ASP A 322 -13.97 -22.24 0.35
N PHE A 323 -13.65 -20.98 0.01
CA PHE A 323 -13.24 -20.51 -1.31
C PHE A 323 -14.30 -20.68 -2.42
N HIS A 324 -15.59 -20.54 -2.07
CA HIS A 324 -16.69 -20.61 -3.04
C HIS A 324 -16.74 -19.41 -4.00
N ILE A 325 -16.25 -18.23 -3.58
CA ILE A 325 -16.25 -16.98 -4.35
C ILE A 325 -14.94 -16.80 -5.11
N ILE A 326 -13.82 -17.31 -4.60
CA ILE A 326 -12.51 -17.19 -5.25
C ILE A 326 -11.84 -18.56 -5.27
N GLY A 327 -11.97 -19.27 -6.39
CA GLY A 327 -11.40 -20.61 -6.54
C GLY A 327 -9.93 -20.69 -6.12
N LYS A 328 -9.60 -21.70 -5.31
CA LYS A 328 -8.29 -21.93 -4.64
C LYS A 328 -7.08 -21.79 -5.58
N ARG A 329 -7.26 -22.10 -6.87
CA ARG A 329 -6.26 -21.92 -7.94
C ARG A 329 -5.78 -20.48 -8.15
N TYR A 330 -6.64 -19.48 -7.94
CA TYR A 330 -6.36 -18.08 -8.29
C TYR A 330 -5.98 -17.20 -7.08
N VAL A 331 -6.22 -17.63 -5.85
CA VAL A 331 -6.02 -16.80 -4.64
C VAL A 331 -4.59 -16.30 -4.50
N ASN A 332 -3.58 -17.16 -4.69
CA ASN A 332 -2.17 -16.78 -4.57
C ASN A 332 -1.77 -15.70 -5.59
N VAL A 333 -2.26 -15.82 -6.82
CA VAL A 333 -2.02 -14.83 -7.89
C VAL A 333 -2.72 -13.52 -7.55
N LEU A 334 -3.99 -13.55 -7.15
CA LEU A 334 -4.75 -12.37 -6.75
C LEU A 334 -4.12 -11.65 -5.54
N GLN A 335 -3.66 -12.39 -4.54
CA GLN A 335 -2.99 -11.86 -3.35
C GLN A 335 -1.67 -11.17 -3.74
N VAL A 336 -0.84 -11.79 -4.57
CA VAL A 336 0.40 -11.18 -5.07
C VAL A 336 0.13 -9.96 -5.96
N CYS A 337 -0.97 -9.93 -6.72
CA CYS A 337 -1.40 -8.77 -7.49
C CYS A 337 -1.82 -7.60 -6.59
N CYS A 338 -2.76 -7.85 -5.67
CA CYS A 338 -3.23 -6.85 -4.72
C CYS A 338 -2.10 -6.32 -3.83
N HIS A 339 -1.18 -7.19 -3.42
CA HIS A 339 0.03 -6.82 -2.71
C HIS A 339 0.95 -5.93 -3.55
N LEU A 340 1.18 -6.25 -4.83
CA LEU A 340 1.98 -5.42 -5.76
C LEU A 340 1.38 -4.01 -5.88
N VAL A 341 0.05 -3.91 -6.02
CA VAL A 341 -0.67 -2.63 -6.07
C VAL A 341 -0.49 -1.86 -4.74
N ALA A 342 -0.65 -2.51 -3.59
CA ALA A 342 -0.44 -1.90 -2.27
C ALA A 342 1.00 -1.38 -2.08
N MET A 343 2.01 -2.18 -2.41
CA MET A 343 3.43 -1.79 -2.31
C MET A 343 3.79 -0.63 -3.25
N SER A 344 3.08 -0.47 -4.37
CA SER A 344 3.29 0.66 -5.28
C SER A 344 3.02 2.02 -4.63
N SER A 345 2.22 2.07 -3.54
CA SER A 345 1.89 3.31 -2.81
C SER A 345 3.12 4.13 -2.41
N ALA A 346 4.19 3.45 -1.95
CA ALA A 346 5.47 4.05 -1.57
C ALA A 346 6.19 4.77 -2.73
N CYS A 347 5.89 4.42 -4.00
CA CYS A 347 6.45 5.09 -5.17
C CYS A 347 5.87 6.50 -5.37
N TYR A 348 4.61 6.74 -5.00
CA TYR A 348 3.91 7.99 -5.35
C TYR A 348 4.31 9.16 -4.46
N ASN A 349 4.60 8.91 -3.18
CA ASN A 349 4.93 9.93 -2.18
C ASN A 349 6.08 10.86 -2.66
N PRO A 350 7.26 10.36 -3.12
CA PRO A 350 8.31 11.18 -3.71
C PRO A 350 7.85 12.08 -4.85
N PHE A 351 7.06 11.59 -5.81
CA PHE A 351 6.63 12.38 -6.95
C PHE A 351 5.63 13.47 -6.55
N ILE A 352 4.69 13.15 -5.65
CA ILE A 352 3.69 14.10 -5.14
C ILE A 352 4.40 15.24 -4.40
N TYR A 353 5.32 14.94 -3.46
CA TYR A 353 6.04 15.97 -2.70
C TYR A 353 7.13 16.68 -3.52
N ALA A 354 7.79 16.02 -4.49
CA ALA A 354 8.69 16.71 -5.43
C ALA A 354 7.94 17.72 -6.32
N SER A 355 6.67 17.45 -6.65
CA SER A 355 5.82 18.39 -7.40
C SER A 355 5.42 19.64 -6.59
N LEU A 356 5.49 19.58 -5.26
CA LEU A 356 5.23 20.71 -4.35
C LEU A 356 6.33 21.77 -4.43
N HIS A 357 7.59 21.35 -4.50
CA HIS A 357 8.75 22.23 -4.39
C HIS A 357 9.35 22.57 -5.76
N SER A 358 9.14 23.81 -6.21
CA SER A 358 9.78 24.37 -7.41
C SER A 358 11.32 24.31 -7.39
N LYS A 359 11.93 24.27 -6.20
CA LYS A 359 13.36 24.04 -5.98
C LYS A 359 13.79 22.59 -6.18
N VAL A 360 12.98 21.62 -5.75
CA VAL A 360 13.25 20.20 -6.00
C VAL A 360 13.22 19.92 -7.51
N ARG A 361 12.28 20.54 -8.24
CA ARG A 361 12.31 20.61 -9.72
C ARG A 361 13.60 21.23 -10.31
N MET A 362 14.26 22.16 -9.63
CA MET A 362 15.53 22.74 -10.07
C MET A 362 16.72 21.83 -9.77
N HIS A 363 16.78 21.19 -8.60
CA HIS A 363 17.83 20.20 -8.29
C HIS A 363 17.70 18.97 -9.19
N LEU A 364 16.50 18.41 -9.38
CA LEU A 364 16.26 17.33 -10.36
C LEU A 364 16.68 17.74 -11.78
N LYS A 365 16.40 18.98 -12.23
CA LYS A 365 16.91 19.46 -13.52
C LYS A 365 18.43 19.69 -13.54
N GLY A 366 19.06 19.99 -12.40
CA GLY A 366 20.51 20.10 -12.30
C GLY A 366 21.21 18.75 -12.47
N TYR A 367 20.68 17.70 -11.85
CA TYR A 367 21.21 16.33 -11.95
C TYR A 367 20.82 15.64 -13.27
N LEU A 368 19.59 15.80 -13.77
CA LEU A 368 19.12 15.17 -15.01
C LEU A 368 19.50 15.93 -16.30
N CYS A 369 19.89 17.21 -16.21
CA CYS A 369 20.36 18.00 -17.36
C CYS A 369 21.64 18.81 -17.03
N PRO A 370 22.81 18.17 -16.85
CA PRO A 370 24.06 18.86 -16.54
C PRO A 370 24.43 19.95 -17.58
N CYS A 371 24.07 19.71 -18.85
CA CYS A 371 24.46 20.53 -19.99
C CYS A 371 24.00 22.00 -19.91
N ARG A 372 22.90 22.31 -19.19
CA ARG A 372 22.34 23.68 -19.17
C ARG A 372 23.02 24.62 -18.17
N ASN A 373 23.69 24.11 -17.14
CA ASN A 373 24.51 24.95 -16.25
C ASN A 373 25.85 25.32 -16.88
N ARG A 374 26.42 24.46 -17.74
CA ARG A 374 27.69 24.72 -18.43
C ARG A 374 27.61 25.90 -19.40
N GLN A 375 26.48 26.07 -20.09
CA GLN A 375 26.26 27.22 -20.99
C GLN A 375 26.19 28.56 -20.24
N ARG A 376 25.56 28.63 -19.06
CA ARG A 376 25.49 29.87 -18.28
C ARG A 376 26.87 30.35 -17.80
N GLY A 377 27.69 29.42 -17.29
CA GLY A 377 29.06 29.73 -16.85
C GLY A 377 30.05 30.10 -17.97
N MET A 378 29.75 29.77 -19.23
CA MET A 378 30.55 30.23 -20.38
C MET A 378 30.10 31.62 -20.88
N VAL A 379 28.79 31.94 -20.84
CA VAL A 379 28.30 33.27 -21.23
C VAL A 379 28.80 34.35 -20.27
N GLU A 380 28.73 34.12 -18.94
CA GLU A 380 29.22 35.10 -17.94
C GLU A 380 30.75 35.34 -18.01
N ARG A 381 31.53 34.37 -18.51
CA ARG A 381 32.98 34.55 -18.78
C ARG A 381 33.26 35.25 -20.11
N GLY A 382 32.33 35.25 -21.06
CA GLY A 382 32.45 35.98 -22.33
C GLY A 382 32.21 37.48 -22.15
N THR A 383 31.22 37.87 -21.34
CA THR A 383 30.86 39.28 -21.11
C THR A 383 31.80 40.05 -20.18
N SER A 384 32.80 39.41 -19.58
CA SER A 384 33.81 40.06 -18.73
C SER A 384 35.13 40.36 -19.47
N ARG A 385 35.15 40.22 -20.80
CA ARG A 385 36.32 40.45 -21.68
C ARG A 385 35.96 41.20 -22.98
N GLY A 386 34.82 41.89 -23.00
CA GLY A 386 34.41 42.82 -24.07
C GLY A 386 34.55 44.25 -23.59
#